data_AF-A0A7V5LH70-F1
#
_entry.id   AF-A0A7V5LH70-F1
#
_cell.length_a   1.000
_cell.length_b   1.000
_cell.length_c   1.000
_cell.angle_alpha   90.00
_cell.angle_beta   90.00
_cell.angle_gamma   90.00
#
_symmetry.space_group_name_H-M   'P 1'
#
loop_
_entity.id
_entity.type
_entity.pdbx_description
1 polymer ?
#
loop_
_entity_poly.entity_id
_entity_poly.type
_entity_poly.pdbx_seq_one_letter_code
_entity_poly.pdbx_strand_id
1 'polypeptide(L)'
;MNEKIKSEFVIDYRRHLSREFYLQPTEWVARNLIGKVLVRKVENQYVAAMIVETEAYLSENDFASHSAVGRTNRNKAMFERGGIVYVYKIYGVHHCVNFVTE
;
A
#
# COMPACT_ATOMS: atom_id res chain seq x y z
N MET A 1 11.20 17.29 -35.21
CA MET A 1 11.00 17.95 -33.89
C MET A 1 9.71 17.40 -33.30
N ASN A 2 9.80 16.41 -32.41
CA ASN A 2 8.71 16.06 -31.51
C ASN A 2 9.30 16.17 -30.12
N GLU A 3 9.14 17.35 -29.52
CA GLU A 3 9.41 17.53 -28.10
C GLU A 3 8.47 16.59 -27.36
N LYS A 4 9.02 15.46 -26.88
CA LYS A 4 8.34 14.63 -25.90
C LYS A 4 8.03 15.55 -24.73
N ILE A 5 6.75 15.87 -24.55
CA ILE A 5 6.23 16.44 -23.31
C ILE A 5 6.58 15.40 -22.23
N LYS A 6 7.74 15.57 -21.60
CA LYS A 6 8.03 14.92 -20.32
C LYS A 6 7.18 15.69 -19.33
N SER A 7 5.99 15.19 -19.02
CA SER A 7 5.28 15.66 -17.84
C SER A 7 6.22 15.41 -16.66
N GLU A 8 6.82 16.45 -16.10
CA GLU A 8 7.57 16.33 -14.86
C GLU A 8 6.59 15.92 -13.77
N PHE A 9 6.67 14.67 -13.34
CA PHE A 9 5.99 14.22 -12.14
C PHE A 9 6.72 14.86 -10.94
N VAL A 10 6.15 15.95 -10.43
CA VAL A 10 6.66 16.64 -9.24
C VAL A 10 5.94 16.10 -8.01
N ILE A 11 6.70 15.57 -7.05
CA ILE A 11 6.15 15.07 -5.79
C ILE A 11 5.72 16.25 -4.91
N ASP A 12 4.41 16.40 -4.68
CA ASP A 12 3.89 17.32 -3.66
C ASP A 12 3.62 16.56 -2.35
N TYR A 13 4.57 16.65 -1.41
CA TYR A 13 4.44 16.01 -0.10
C TYR A 13 3.25 16.51 0.72
N ARG A 14 2.68 17.68 0.42
CA ARG A 14 1.49 18.18 1.12
C ARG A 14 0.22 17.42 0.73
N ARG A 15 0.29 16.62 -0.34
CA ARG A 15 -0.83 15.81 -0.85
C ARG A 15 -0.69 14.33 -0.48
N HIS A 16 0.10 14.00 0.54
CA HIS A 16 0.15 12.62 1.02
C HIS A 16 -1.24 12.18 1.52
N LEU A 17 -1.57 10.91 1.31
CA LEU A 17 -2.77 10.34 1.90
C LEU A 17 -2.63 10.39 3.41
N SER A 18 -3.63 10.95 4.08
CA SER A 18 -3.62 11.06 5.54
C SER A 18 -3.96 9.70 6.17
N ARG A 19 -3.80 9.57 7.49
CA ARG A 19 -4.13 8.31 8.17
C ARG A 19 -5.63 8.01 8.04
N GLU A 20 -6.48 9.03 8.02
CA GLU A 20 -7.93 8.93 7.88
C GLU A 20 -8.35 8.21 6.59
N PHE A 21 -7.55 8.32 5.52
CA PHE A 21 -7.76 7.55 4.30
C PHE A 21 -7.65 6.04 4.55
N TYR A 22 -6.66 5.61 5.34
CA TYR A 22 -6.42 4.20 5.66
C TYR A 22 -7.31 3.68 6.80
N LEU A 23 -8.03 4.55 7.51
CA LEU A 23 -9.01 4.15 8.52
C LEU A 23 -10.41 3.91 7.93
N GLN A 24 -10.53 3.93 6.60
CA GLN A 24 -11.76 3.57 5.89
C GLN A 24 -11.84 2.04 5.71
N PRO A 25 -13.03 1.50 5.35
CA PRO A 25 -13.19 0.09 5.10
C PRO A 25 -12.20 -0.47 4.09
N THR A 26 -11.72 -1.69 4.32
CA THR A 26 -10.59 -2.30 3.59
C THR A 26 -10.82 -2.32 2.08
N GLU A 27 -12.02 -2.68 1.64
CA GLU A 27 -12.39 -2.64 0.23
C GLU A 27 -12.45 -1.21 -0.35
N TRP A 28 -12.89 -0.25 0.46
CA TRP A 28 -12.92 1.15 0.06
C TRP A 28 -11.51 1.67 -0.15
N VAL A 29 -10.59 1.36 0.77
CA VAL A 29 -9.17 1.74 0.65
C VAL A 29 -8.55 1.11 -0.59
N ALA A 30 -8.74 -0.19 -0.81
CA ALA A 30 -8.21 -0.89 -1.98
C ALA A 30 -8.66 -0.22 -3.29
N ARG A 31 -9.98 -0.02 -3.48
CA ARG A 31 -10.52 0.64 -4.67
C ARG A 31 -9.98 2.07 -4.86
N ASN A 32 -9.86 2.83 -3.77
CA ASN A 32 -9.43 4.23 -3.82
C ASN A 32 -7.91 4.41 -3.85
N LEU A 33 -7.12 3.35 -3.66
CA LEU A 33 -5.67 3.35 -3.89
C LEU A 33 -5.33 3.29 -5.38
N ILE A 34 -6.19 2.72 -6.22
CA ILE A 34 -6.00 2.73 -7.68
C ILE A 34 -5.94 4.18 -8.18
N GLY A 35 -4.92 4.48 -8.99
CA GLY A 35 -4.61 5.82 -9.48
C GLY A 35 -3.82 6.70 -8.52
N LYS A 36 -3.57 6.26 -7.28
CA LYS A 36 -2.64 6.94 -6.36
C LYS A 36 -1.20 6.57 -6.71
N VAL A 37 -0.25 7.38 -6.26
CA VAL A 37 1.18 7.17 -6.54
C VAL A 37 1.89 6.71 -5.28
N LEU A 38 2.54 5.55 -5.35
CA LEU A 38 3.48 5.11 -4.33
C LEU A 38 4.84 5.75 -4.62
N VAL A 39 5.33 6.51 -3.65
CA VAL A 39 6.61 7.21 -3.74
C VAL A 39 7.57 6.65 -2.71
N ARG A 40 8.78 6.29 -3.13
CA ARG A 40 9.85 5.82 -2.26
C ARG A 40 11.10 6.66 -2.50
N LYS A 41 11.68 7.17 -1.42
CA LYS A 41 13.03 7.72 -1.44
C LYS A 41 14.04 6.58 -1.35
N VAL A 42 14.96 6.51 -2.31
CA VAL A 42 16.08 5.57 -2.31
C VAL A 42 17.35 6.41 -2.44
N GLU A 43 18.16 6.43 -1.38
CA GLU A 43 19.32 7.33 -1.27
C GLU A 43 18.90 8.79 -1.51
N ASN A 44 19.43 9.43 -2.56
CA ASN A 44 19.13 10.80 -2.95
C ASN A 44 18.15 10.90 -4.13
N GLN A 45 17.54 9.78 -4.54
CA GLN A 45 16.60 9.73 -5.65
C GLN A 45 15.19 9.32 -5.19
N TYR A 46 14.20 9.70 -5.97
CA TYR A 46 12.82 9.27 -5.79
C TYR A 46 12.43 8.31 -6.89
N VAL A 47 11.87 7.18 -6.49
CA VAL A 47 11.20 6.24 -7.38
C VAL A 47 9.71 6.34 -7.09
N ALA A 48 8.92 6.51 -8.13
CA ALA A 48 7.48 6.66 -8.02
C ALA A 48 6.79 5.80 -9.08
N ALA A 49 5.67 5.20 -8.70
CA ALA A 49 4.82 4.44 -9.61
C ALA A 49 3.35 4.62 -9.24
N MET A 50 2.49 4.66 -10.26
CA MET A 50 1.05 4.67 -10.05
C MET A 50 0.59 3.26 -9.67
N ILE A 51 -0.26 3.17 -8.66
CA ILE A 51 -0.94 1.93 -8.27
C ILE A 51 -2.05 1.70 -9.30
N VAL A 52 -1.98 0.60 -10.03
CA VAL A 52 -2.97 0.22 -11.05
C VAL A 52 -3.80 -0.98 -10.64
N GLU A 53 -3.38 -1.68 -9.59
CA GLU A 53 -3.99 -2.91 -9.10
C GLU A 53 -3.83 -3.01 -7.59
N THR A 54 -4.85 -3.55 -6.93
CA THR A 54 -4.90 -3.78 -5.49
C THR A 54 -5.77 -4.99 -5.18
N GLU A 55 -5.42 -5.75 -4.14
CA GLU A 55 -6.26 -6.78 -3.54
C GLU A 55 -6.70 -6.34 -2.13
N ALA A 56 -7.92 -6.71 -1.73
CA ALA A 56 -8.44 -6.47 -0.39
C ALA A 56 -8.47 -7.78 0.38
N TYR A 57 -7.82 -7.81 1.54
CA TYR A 57 -7.82 -8.95 2.45
C TYR A 57 -8.61 -8.60 3.71
N LEU A 58 -9.73 -9.28 3.95
CA LEU A 58 -10.67 -8.91 5.02
C LEU A 58 -10.31 -9.55 6.36
N SER A 59 -10.71 -8.91 7.45
CA SER A 59 -10.49 -9.43 8.81
C SER A 59 -11.40 -10.62 9.12
N GLU A 60 -12.60 -10.65 8.55
CA GLU A 60 -13.60 -11.71 8.73
C GLU A 60 -13.91 -12.41 7.41
N ASN A 61 -14.15 -13.73 7.48
CA ASN A 61 -14.59 -14.57 6.36
C ASN A 61 -13.65 -14.60 5.13
N ASP A 62 -12.38 -14.22 5.29
CA ASP A 62 -11.36 -14.29 4.25
C ASP A 62 -10.25 -15.27 4.66
N PHE A 63 -10.34 -16.49 4.13
CA PHE A 63 -9.35 -17.55 4.38
C PHE A 63 -8.05 -17.37 3.57
N ALA A 64 -8.00 -16.47 2.60
CA ALA A 64 -6.77 -16.14 1.87
C ALA A 64 -5.89 -15.16 2.67
N SER A 65 -6.49 -14.40 3.59
CA SER A 65 -5.77 -13.46 4.43
C SER A 65 -4.83 -14.13 5.43
N HIS A 66 -3.65 -13.55 5.62
CA HIS A 66 -2.75 -13.94 6.71
C HIS A 66 -3.36 -13.72 8.11
N SER A 67 -4.43 -12.93 8.25
CA SER A 67 -5.14 -12.75 9.53
C SER A 67 -6.06 -13.92 9.88
N ALA A 68 -6.40 -14.80 8.93
CA ALA A 68 -7.35 -15.90 9.12
C ALA A 68 -6.95 -16.87 10.25
N VAL A 69 -5.64 -17.02 10.50
CA VAL A 69 -5.09 -17.89 11.56
C VAL A 69 -4.89 -17.14 12.89
N GLY A 70 -5.38 -15.92 13.01
CA GLY A 70 -5.17 -15.05 14.15
C GLY A 70 -3.79 -14.37 14.18
N ARG A 71 -3.51 -13.70 15.31
CA ARG A 71 -2.31 -12.87 15.48
C ARG A 71 -1.07 -13.74 15.74
N THR A 72 -0.02 -13.46 14.98
CA THR A 72 1.31 -14.08 15.07
C THR A 72 2.39 -13.00 15.08
N ASN A 73 3.63 -13.37 15.42
CA ASN A 73 4.77 -12.44 15.34
C ASN A 73 4.97 -11.84 13.93
N ARG A 74 4.64 -12.62 12.89
CA ARG A 74 4.80 -12.22 11.48
C ARG A 74 3.73 -11.24 11.02
N ASN A 75 2.46 -11.49 11.35
CA ASN A 75 1.33 -10.69 10.85
C ASN A 75 0.85 -9.64 11.86
N LYS A 76 1.54 -9.46 13.00
CA LYS A 76 1.10 -8.55 14.09
C LYS A 76 0.75 -7.14 13.63
N ALA A 77 1.37 -6.64 12.56
CA ALA A 77 1.09 -5.33 12.00
C ALA A 77 -0.34 -5.23 11.43
N MET A 78 -0.92 -6.32 10.90
CA MET A 78 -2.29 -6.36 10.39
C MET A 78 -3.35 -6.17 11.48
N PHE A 79 -2.95 -6.24 12.76
CA PHE A 79 -3.82 -6.03 13.92
C PHE A 79 -3.58 -4.69 14.61
N GLU A 80 -2.77 -3.82 13.98
CA GLU A 80 -2.52 -2.47 14.44
C GLU A 80 -3.41 -1.48 13.68
N ARG A 81 -3.46 -0.24 14.15
CA ARG A 81 -4.28 0.80 13.53
C ARG A 81 -3.85 1.12 12.10
N GLY A 82 -4.82 1.35 11.21
CA GLY A 82 -4.61 1.70 9.81
C GLY A 82 -3.59 2.80 9.55
N GLY A 83 -2.96 2.71 8.37
CA GLY A 83 -1.85 3.57 7.93
C GLY A 83 -0.45 3.00 8.22
N ILE A 84 -0.37 1.72 8.59
CA ILE A 84 0.88 0.98 8.75
C ILE A 84 1.15 0.16 7.48
N VAL A 85 2.41 0.07 7.06
CA VAL A 85 2.80 -0.80 5.94
C VAL A 85 3.22 -2.16 6.51
N TYR A 86 2.56 -3.23 6.05
CA TYR A 86 2.92 -4.61 6.35
C TYR A 86 3.65 -5.24 5.17
N VAL A 87 4.96 -5.47 5.32
CA VAL A 87 5.80 -6.10 4.29
C VAL A 87 6.26 -7.47 4.76
N TYR A 88 6.12 -8.47 3.91
CA TYR A 88 6.61 -9.83 4.18
C TYR A 88 7.30 -10.45 2.97
N LYS A 89 8.13 -11.47 3.22
CA LYS A 89 8.73 -12.28 2.15
C LYS A 89 7.80 -13.42 1.73
N ILE A 90 7.58 -13.58 0.44
CA ILE A 90 6.89 -14.72 -0.17
C ILE A 90 7.91 -15.61 -0.90
N TYR A 91 7.80 -16.92 -0.72
CA TYR A 91 8.74 -17.94 -1.24
C TYR A 91 10.23 -17.71 -0.90
N GLY A 92 10.52 -16.89 0.12
CA GLY A 92 11.89 -16.54 0.53
C GLY A 92 12.60 -15.52 -0.37
N VAL A 93 12.06 -15.19 -1.55
CA VAL A 93 12.77 -14.43 -2.60
C VAL A 93 12.08 -13.12 -2.99
N HIS A 94 10.75 -13.02 -2.87
CA HIS A 94 9.99 -11.82 -3.23
C HIS A 94 9.40 -11.15 -1.99
N HIS A 95 9.03 -9.87 -2.11
CA HIS A 95 8.34 -9.14 -1.05
C HIS A 95 6.95 -8.74 -1.52
N CYS A 96 5.98 -8.88 -0.63
CA CYS A 96 4.63 -8.35 -0.80
C CYS A 96 4.45 -7.16 0.14
N VAL A 97 3.91 -6.05 -0.38
CA VAL A 97 3.64 -4.82 0.37
C VAL A 97 2.14 -4.70 0.56
N ASN A 98 1.71 -4.53 1.80
CA ASN A 98 0.30 -4.39 2.18
C ASN A 98 0.15 -3.11 3.00
N PHE A 99 -1.01 -2.48 2.90
CA PHE A 99 -1.38 -1.34 3.74
C PHE A 99 -2.43 -1.81 4.75
N VAL A 100 -2.12 -1.66 6.03
CA VAL A 100 -3.05 -1.98 7.12
C VAL A 100 -4.15 -0.91 7.12
N THR A 101 -5.39 -1.37 7.19
CA THR A 101 -6.62 -0.57 7.10
C THR A 101 -7.34 -0.50 8.46
N GLU A 102 -8.66 -0.26 8.45
CA GLU A 102 -9.55 -0.12 9.62
C GLU A 102 -9.22 -0.96 10.87
#